data_AF-A0A174A4H5-F1
#
_entry.id   AF-A0A174A4H5-F1
#
_cell.length_a   1.000
_cell.length_b   1.000
_cell.length_c   1.000
_cell.angle_alpha   90.00
_cell.angle_beta   90.00
_cell.angle_gamma   90.00
#
_symmetry.space_group_name_H-M   'P 1'
#
loop_
_entity.id
_entity.type
_entity.pdbx_description
1 polymer ?
#
loop_
_entity_poly.entity_id
_entity_poly.type
_entity_poly.pdbx_seq_one_letter_code
_entity_poly.pdbx_strand_id
1 'polypeptide(L)' 'MEIGDIVWRHDYGVGRIVDINIYSLTPYLVYFYKEDNRLHDGGGKGPDCHYWLCFKGSLTLVHSVSLCKLIERRRNENR' A
#
# COMPACT_ATOMS: atom_id res chain seq x y z
N MET A 1 0.08 2.51 12.43
CA MET A 1 0.26 3.10 11.09
C MET A 1 1.62 3.74 11.05
N GLU A 2 2.58 2.88 10.81
CA GLU A 2 4.01 3.13 10.72
C GLU A 2 4.54 2.61 9.38
N ILE A 3 5.76 2.98 9.02
CA ILE A 3 6.40 2.46 7.81
C ILE A 3 6.50 0.94 7.93
N GLY A 4 6.03 0.25 6.90
CA GLY A 4 5.99 -1.20 6.83
C GLY A 4 4.62 -1.81 7.14
N ASP A 5 3.71 -1.09 7.77
CA ASP A 5 2.36 -1.57 8.07
C ASP A 5 1.59 -1.90 6.78
N ILE A 6 0.83 -3.00 6.82
CA ILE A 6 -0.10 -3.37 5.77
C ILE A 6 -1.43 -2.70 6.00
N VAL A 7 -1.96 -2.07 4.96
CA VAL A 7 -3.18 -1.28 4.99
C VAL A 7 -4.11 -1.70 3.87
N TRP A 8 -5.39 -1.43 4.05
CA TRP A 8 -6.40 -1.60 3.02
C TRP A 8 -7.09 -0.27 2.74
N ARG A 9 -7.40 -0.04 1.47
CA ARG A 9 -8.16 1.10 0.98
C ARG A 9 -9.20 0.62 -0.04
N HIS A 10 -10.44 1.08 0.08
CA HIS A 10 -11.56 0.52 -0.67
C HIS A 10 -11.43 0.55 -2.21
N ASP A 11 -10.77 1.55 -2.76
CA ASP A 11 -10.57 1.83 -4.18
C ASP A 11 -9.24 1.30 -4.74
N TYR A 12 -8.32 0.85 -3.87
CA TYR A 12 -6.98 0.36 -4.27
C TYR A 12 -6.62 -1.03 -3.71
N GLY A 13 -7.42 -1.58 -2.80
CA GLY A 13 -7.16 -2.86 -2.17
C GLY A 13 -6.07 -2.79 -1.10
N VAL A 14 -5.24 -3.84 -1.03
CA VAL A 14 -4.20 -3.97 -0.01
C VAL A 14 -2.92 -3.26 -0.44
N GLY A 15 -2.28 -2.56 0.48
CA GLY A 15 -1.00 -1.90 0.25
C GLY A 15 -0.12 -1.90 1.50
N ARG A 16 1.08 -1.35 1.34
CA ARG A 16 2.08 -1.21 2.41
C ARG A 16 2.51 0.25 2.52
N ILE A 17 2.57 0.77 3.74
CA ILE A 17 3.12 2.10 4.00
C ILE A 17 4.63 2.04 3.74
N VAL A 18 5.12 2.89 2.85
CA VAL A 18 6.55 2.95 2.48
C VAL A 18 7.23 4.22 2.96
N ASP A 19 6.46 5.29 3.19
CA ASP A 19 6.98 6.55 3.72
C ASP A 19 5.87 7.33 4.46
N ILE A 20 6.29 8.21 5.37
CA ILE A 20 5.41 9.07 6.16
C ILE A 20 5.98 10.49 6.19
N ASN A 21 5.28 11.44 5.55
CA ASN A 21 5.58 12.86 5.64
C ASN A 21 4.60 13.55 6.60
N ILE A 22 5.01 13.75 7.85
CA ILE A 22 4.19 14.35 8.91
C ILE A 22 3.79 15.81 8.67
N TYR A 23 4.42 16.49 7.71
CA TYR A 23 4.12 17.89 7.36
C TYR A 23 3.10 18.01 6.21
N SER A 24 2.61 16.89 5.69
CA SER A 24 1.66 16.86 4.57
C SER A 24 0.23 16.53 5.02
N LEU A 25 -0.75 17.10 4.33
CA LEU A 25 -2.16 16.74 4.48
C LEU A 25 -2.43 15.28 4.10
N THR A 26 -1.68 14.73 3.13
CA THR A 26 -1.68 13.31 2.76
C THR A 26 -0.35 12.68 3.19
N PRO A 27 -0.19 12.36 4.49
CA PRO A 27 1.13 12.05 5.04
C PRO A 27 1.63 10.67 4.62
N TYR A 28 0.77 9.72 4.23
CA TYR A 28 1.19 8.35 3.98
C TYR A 28 1.46 8.11 2.51
N LEU A 29 2.68 7.70 2.17
CA LEU A 29 2.97 7.11 0.88
C LEU A 29 2.74 5.60 0.97
N VAL A 30 1.81 5.08 0.18
CA VAL A 30 1.42 3.66 0.19
C VAL A 30 1.72 3.04 -1.17
N TYR A 31 2.39 1.89 -1.15
CA TYR A 31 2.52 1.02 -2.32
C TYR A 31 1.38 0.01 -2.30
N PHE A 32 0.50 0.07 -3.30
CA PHE A 32 -0.61 -0.88 -3.42
C PHE A 32 -0.20 -2.13 -4.21
N TYR A 33 -0.58 -3.30 -3.70
CA TYR A 33 -0.37 -4.58 -4.38
C TYR A 33 -1.44 -4.73 -5.46
N LYS A 34 -1.04 -4.77 -6.73
CA LYS A 34 -1.97 -4.97 -7.83
C LYS A 34 -2.33 -6.45 -7.94
N GLU A 35 -3.53 -6.80 -7.50
CA GLU A 35 -4.14 -8.11 -7.80
C GLU A 35 -4.99 -8.06 -9.08
N ASP A 36 -5.46 -6.86 -9.47
CA ASP A 36 -6.31 -6.63 -10.64
C ASP A 36 -5.71 -5.54 -11.55
N ASN A 37 -5.53 -5.85 -12.83
CA ASN A 37 -5.05 -4.93 -13.86
C ASN A 37 -6.00 -3.74 -14.11
N ARG A 38 -7.23 -3.78 -13.60
CA ARG A 38 -8.21 -2.69 -13.68
C ARG A 38 -8.02 -1.60 -12.63
N LEU A 39 -7.20 -1.85 -11.60
CA LEU A 39 -6.89 -0.84 -10.58
C LEU A 39 -6.04 0.27 -11.18
N HIS A 40 -6.32 1.51 -10.78
CA HIS A 40 -5.63 2.69 -11.27
C HIS A 40 -4.12 2.60 -11.05
N ASP A 41 -3.35 2.83 -12.10
CA ASP A 41 -1.93 3.12 -11.97
C ASP A 41 -1.78 4.37 -11.09
N GLY A 42 -0.91 4.31 -10.09
CA GLY A 42 -0.69 5.44 -9.20
C GLY A 42 0.18 6.52 -9.83
N GLY A 43 0.39 7.60 -9.06
CA GLY A 43 1.09 8.79 -9.55
C GLY A 43 2.60 8.80 -9.27
N GLY A 44 3.19 7.73 -8.72
CA GLY A 44 4.53 7.77 -8.12
C GLY A 44 5.67 7.15 -8.94
N LYS A 45 6.91 7.59 -8.65
CA LYS A 45 8.18 7.15 -9.26
C LYS A 45 8.61 5.75 -8.78
N GLY A 46 7.87 4.70 -9.15
CA GLY A 46 8.31 3.32 -8.93
C GLY A 46 8.05 2.45 -10.15
N PRO A 47 8.66 1.25 -10.22
CA PRO A 47 8.69 0.43 -11.44
C PRO A 47 7.29 0.09 -11.98
N ASP A 48 6.27 0.10 -11.13
CA ASP A 48 4.89 -0.21 -11.50
C ASP A 48 3.91 0.97 -11.28
N CYS A 49 4.40 2.18 -10.98
CA CYS A 49 3.58 3.36 -10.66
C CYS A 49 2.55 3.21 -9.51
N HIS A 50 2.43 2.10 -8.78
CA HIS A 50 1.38 1.85 -7.76
C HIS A 50 1.52 2.60 -6.42
N TYR A 51 2.20 3.74 -6.40
CA TYR A 51 2.37 4.55 -5.20
C TYR A 51 1.32 5.65 -5.14
N TRP A 52 0.69 5.79 -3.97
CA TRP A 52 -0.30 6.83 -3.73
C TRP A 52 -0.10 7.51 -2.37
N LEU A 53 -0.23 8.83 -2.40
CA LEU A 53 -0.35 9.63 -1.19
C LEU A 53 -1.77 9.47 -0.62
N CYS A 54 -1.86 9.11 0.64
CA CYS A 54 -3.10 8.78 1.32
C CYS A 54 -3.26 9.57 2.62
N PHE A 55 -4.51 9.93 2.92
CA PHE A 55 -4.89 10.46 4.23
C PHE A 55 -4.99 9.32 5.23
N LYS A 56 -4.64 9.55 6.50
CA LYS A 56 -4.81 8.55 7.57
C LYS A 56 -6.21 7.95 7.59
N GLY A 57 -7.24 8.82 7.51
CA GLY A 57 -8.65 8.42 7.57
C GLY A 57 -9.13 7.61 6.37
N SER A 58 -8.38 7.57 5.26
CA SER A 58 -8.70 6.73 4.11
C SER A 58 -8.18 5.31 4.22
N LEU A 59 -7.28 5.03 5.16
CA LEU A 59 -6.61 3.75 5.30
C LEU A 59 -7.17 2.96 6.48
N THR A 60 -7.34 1.65 6.30
CA THR A 60 -7.64 0.70 7.36
C THR A 60 -6.41 -0.13 7.65
N LEU A 61 -5.98 -0.19 8.92
CA LEU A 61 -4.83 -1.02 9.31
C LEU A 61 -5.23 -2.50 9.26
N VAL A 62 -4.43 -3.32 8.56
CA VAL A 62 -4.66 -4.75 8.45
C VAL A 62 -3.84 -5.47 9.51
N HIS A 63 -4.49 -5.88 10.59
CA HIS A 63 -3.83 -6.53 11.73
C HIS A 63 -3.56 -8.04 11.54
N SER A 64 -4.03 -8.64 10.44
CA SER A 64 -3.90 -10.09 10.23
C SER A 64 -2.48 -10.47 9.79
N VAL A 65 -1.68 -10.92 10.76
CA VAL A 65 -0.29 -11.40 10.56
C VAL A 65 -0.22 -12.48 9.47
N SER A 66 -1.22 -13.35 9.39
CA SER A 66 -1.30 -14.42 8.38
C SER A 66 -1.45 -13.86 6.96
N LEU A 67 -2.23 -12.80 6.78
CA LEU A 67 -2.42 -12.17 5.48
C LEU A 67 -1.15 -11.42 5.05
N CYS A 68 -0.51 -10.69 5.96
CA CYS A 68 0.75 -10.00 5.69
C CYS A 68 1.83 -10.98 5.20
N LYS A 69 1.99 -12.11 5.89
CA LYS A 69 2.96 -13.17 5.50
C LYS A 69 2.63 -13.81 4.16
N LEU A 70 1.34 -13.98 3.85
CA LEU A 70 0.90 -14.58 2.57
C LEU A 70 1.23 -13.65 1.39
N ILE A 71 0.99 -12.35 1.55
CA ILE A 71 1.30 -11.33 0.54
C ILE A 71 2.81 -11.26 0.28
N GLU A 72 3.62 -11.26 1.35
CA GLU A 72 5.08 -11.26 1.21
C GLU A 72 5.60 -12.50 0.48
N ARG A 73 5.06 -13.69 0.80
CA ARG A 73 5.39 -14.95 0.10
C ARG A 73 5.11 -14.88 -1.40
N ARG A 74 3.89 -14.51 -1.79
CA ARG A 74 3.50 -14.42 -3.21
C ARG A 74 4.36 -13.44 -4.00
N ARG A 75 4.86 -12.38 -3.37
CA ARG A 75 5.73 -11.41 -4.06
C ARG A 75 7.14 -11.97 -4.31
N ASN A 76 7.70 -12.70 -3.35
CA ASN A 76 9.03 -13.29 -3.48
C ASN A 76 9.05 -14.45 -4.49
N GLU A 77 7.91 -15.13 -4.69
CA GLU A 77 7.77 -16.19 -5.70
C GLU A 77 7.70 -15.65 -7.14
N ASN A 78 7.33 -14.38 -7.34
CA ASN A 78 7.18 -13.74 -8.65
C ASN A 78 8.36 -12.83 -9.04
N ARG A 79 9.52 -13.00 -8.41
CA ARG A 79 10.72 -12.17 -8.58
C ARG A 79 11.88 -12.98 -9.11
#